data_AF-A0A950J2P4-F1
#
_entry.id   AF-A0A950J2P4-F1
#
_cell.length_a   1.000
_cell.length_b   1.000
_cell.length_c   1.000
_cell.angle_alpha   90.00
_cell.angle_beta   90.00
_cell.angle_gamma   90.00
#
_symmetry.space_group_name_H-M   'P 1'
#
loop_
_entity.id
_entity.type
_entity.pdbx_description
1 polymer ?
#
loop_
_entity_poly.entity_id
_entity_poly.type
_entity_poly.pdbx_seq_one_letter_code
_entity_poly.pdbx_strand_id
1 'polypeptide(L)'
;VVGQRGWFYRVMGPAITAIDGYTGTMPPFDRFIVFEPHEPSAFAQGVFERIGVDCAVIDANDLAPAKVLGTSEGVNSDVVARALDENPAGNSDEQTPIVVPKWRGEGNNPLLRNDGPA
;
A
#
# COMPACT_ATOMS: atom_id res chain seq x y z
N VAL A 1 10.94 23.88 -22.83
CA VAL A 1 9.59 24.28 -22.37
C VAL A 1 9.60 24.30 -20.85
N VAL A 2 9.29 25.42 -20.22
CA VAL A 2 9.24 25.58 -18.75
C VAL A 2 7.77 25.74 -18.35
N GLY A 3 7.35 25.16 -17.22
CA GLY A 3 5.97 25.32 -16.69
C GLY A 3 4.97 24.21 -17.06
N GLN A 4 5.42 23.01 -17.41
CA GLN A 4 4.51 21.88 -17.60
C GLN A 4 4.00 21.31 -16.26
N ARG A 5 2.70 21.03 -16.15
CA ARG A 5 2.13 20.36 -14.96
C ARG A 5 2.84 19.04 -14.69
N GLY A 6 3.23 18.83 -13.43
CA GLY A 6 3.87 17.58 -12.97
C GLY A 6 5.36 17.44 -13.29
N TRP A 7 6.02 18.48 -13.81
CA TRP A 7 7.46 18.41 -14.12
C TRP A 7 8.35 18.13 -12.90
N PHE A 8 7.98 18.68 -11.73
CA PHE A 8 8.68 18.40 -10.47
C PHE A 8 8.75 16.90 -10.18
N TYR A 9 7.62 16.19 -10.26
CA TYR A 9 7.55 14.74 -10.06
C TYR A 9 8.24 13.94 -11.18
N ARG A 10 8.12 14.40 -12.43
CA ARG A 10 8.77 13.75 -13.59
C ARG A 10 10.29 13.79 -13.54
N VAL A 11 10.87 14.86 -12.98
CA VAL A 11 12.33 15.06 -12.90
C VAL A 11 12.91 14.36 -11.67
N MET A 12 12.23 14.44 -10.52
CA MET A 12 12.74 13.93 -9.26
C MET A 12 12.53 12.41 -9.06
N GLY A 13 11.75 11.78 -9.93
CA GLY A 13 11.54 10.34 -9.95
C GLY A 13 10.57 9.81 -8.89
N PRO A 14 10.34 8.48 -8.87
CA PRO A 14 9.29 7.85 -8.07
C PRO A 14 9.42 8.06 -6.55
N ALA A 15 10.65 8.19 -6.05
CA ALA A 15 10.92 8.36 -4.63
C ALA A 15 10.28 9.62 -4.03
N ILE A 16 10.10 10.70 -4.82
CA ILE A 16 9.41 11.90 -4.34
C ILE A 16 7.89 11.74 -4.31
N THR A 17 7.32 10.89 -5.18
CA THR A 17 5.85 10.71 -5.23
C THR A 17 5.29 9.99 -4.01
N ALA A 18 6.15 9.37 -3.21
CA ALA A 18 5.76 8.58 -2.05
C ALA A 18 6.34 9.12 -0.74
N ILE A 19 6.83 10.36 -0.77
CA ILE A 19 7.11 11.13 0.45
C ILE A 19 5.76 11.61 0.98
N ASP A 20 5.35 11.08 2.13
CA ASP A 20 4.24 11.62 2.89
C ASP A 20 4.73 12.81 3.75
N GLY A 21 3.91 13.87 3.83
CA GLY A 21 4.37 15.20 4.24
C GLY A 21 3.43 15.92 5.21
N TYR A 22 4.00 16.35 6.34
CA TYR A 22 3.68 17.45 7.29
C TYR A 22 2.24 17.82 7.68
N THR A 23 1.20 17.25 7.07
CA THR A 23 -0.22 17.51 7.40
C THR A 23 -0.98 16.20 7.45
N GLY A 24 -1.47 15.82 8.64
CA GLY A 24 -2.35 14.65 8.83
C GLY A 24 -1.67 13.41 9.42
N THR A 25 -0.35 13.40 9.59
CA THR A 25 0.35 12.30 10.28
C THR A 25 0.21 12.42 11.79
N MET A 26 0.11 11.28 12.48
CA MET A 26 -0.03 11.23 13.95
C MET A 26 1.27 11.69 14.65
N PRO A 27 1.19 12.45 15.76
CA PRO A 27 2.38 12.78 16.56
C PRO A 27 3.17 11.53 16.98
N PRO A 28 4.52 11.56 16.94
CA PRO A 28 5.39 12.71 16.64
C PRO A 28 5.73 12.90 15.14
N PHE A 29 5.13 12.09 14.26
CA PHE A 29 5.46 12.07 12.83
C PHE A 29 4.91 13.27 12.06
N ASP A 30 4.07 14.10 12.70
CA ASP A 30 3.58 15.41 12.22
C ASP A 30 4.72 16.41 11.91
N ARG A 31 5.93 16.14 12.40
CA ARG A 31 7.13 16.97 12.20
C ARG A 31 8.21 16.34 11.33
N PHE A 32 7.96 15.15 10.79
CA PHE A 32 8.95 14.40 10.02
C PHE A 32 8.44 14.14 8.61
N ILE A 33 9.39 13.96 7.70
CA ILE A 33 9.14 13.35 6.41
C ILE A 33 9.24 11.84 6.60
N VAL A 34 8.17 11.12 6.24
CA VAL A 34 8.15 9.66 6.28
C VAL A 34 8.54 9.15 4.90
N PHE A 35 9.60 8.35 4.83
CA PHE A 35 10.04 7.72 3.60
C PHE A 35 9.25 6.43 3.35
N GLU A 36 9.22 5.99 2.09
CA GLU A 36 8.75 4.65 1.75
C GLU A 36 9.50 3.58 2.58
N PRO A 37 8.82 2.47 2.93
CA PRO A 37 9.47 1.33 3.57
C PRO A 37 10.64 0.83 2.71
N HIS A 38 11.78 0.55 3.36
CA HIS A 38 13.02 0.14 2.67
C HIS A 38 12.86 -1.22 1.96
N GLU A 39 12.03 -2.13 2.47
CA GLU A 39 11.82 -3.49 1.92
C GLU A 39 10.39 -4.02 2.19
N PRO A 40 9.34 -3.44 1.60
CA PRO A 40 7.94 -3.79 1.91
C PRO A 40 7.60 -5.25 1.60
N SER A 41 8.12 -5.82 0.50
CA SER A 41 7.88 -7.24 0.17
C SER A 41 8.58 -8.19 1.13
N ALA A 42 9.82 -7.88 1.55
CA ALA A 42 10.53 -8.70 2.53
C ALA A 42 9.84 -8.68 3.89
N PHE A 43 9.33 -7.51 4.31
CA PHE A 43 8.48 -7.40 5.49
C PHE A 43 7.23 -8.27 5.37
N ALA A 44 6.48 -8.14 4.27
CA ALA A 44 5.24 -8.89 4.06
C ALA A 44 5.47 -10.41 4.02
N GLN A 45 6.55 -10.86 3.37
CA GLN A 45 6.96 -12.25 3.37
C GLN A 45 7.34 -12.73 4.79
N GLY A 46 8.07 -11.91 5.54
CA GLY A 46 8.39 -12.22 6.94
C GLY A 46 7.17 -12.32 7.87
N VAL A 47 6.08 -11.61 7.57
CA VAL A 47 4.79 -11.80 8.26
C VAL A 47 4.23 -13.18 7.94
N PHE A 48 4.17 -13.55 6.67
CA PHE A 48 3.71 -14.88 6.25
C PHE A 48 4.51 -16.00 6.91
N GLU A 49 5.84 -15.91 6.91
CA GLU A 49 6.73 -16.93 7.51
C GLU A 49 6.52 -17.11 9.02
N ARG A 50 6.12 -16.04 9.73
CA ARG A 50 5.95 -16.07 11.20
C ARG A 50 4.58 -16.55 11.64
N ILE A 51 3.53 -16.19 10.91
CA ILE A 51 2.15 -16.42 11.36
C ILE A 51 1.26 -17.15 10.34
N GLY A 52 1.77 -17.46 9.15
CA GLY A 52 1.04 -18.17 8.10
C GLY A 52 -0.07 -17.35 7.43
N VAL A 53 0.01 -16.02 7.49
CA VAL A 53 -0.99 -15.10 6.91
C VAL A 53 -0.33 -14.27 5.81
N ASP A 54 -0.89 -14.35 4.61
CA ASP A 54 -0.49 -13.50 3.49
C ASP A 54 -0.71 -12.01 3.79
N CYS A 55 0.24 -11.18 3.39
CA CYS A 55 0.31 -9.78 3.78
C CYS A 55 0.62 -8.89 2.57
N ALA A 56 0.04 -7.69 2.56
CA ALA A 56 0.37 -6.64 1.62
C ALA A 56 0.61 -5.33 2.36
N VAL A 57 1.67 -4.62 1.98
CA VAL A 57 1.94 -3.25 2.42
C VAL A 57 1.37 -2.32 1.37
N ILE A 58 0.43 -1.48 1.78
CA ILE A 58 -0.34 -0.60 0.90
C ILE A 58 -0.12 0.85 1.32
N ASP A 59 0.14 1.71 0.33
CA ASP A 59 0.01 3.14 0.44
C ASP A 59 -1.35 3.55 -0.12
N ALA A 60 -2.30 3.80 0.80
CA ALA A 60 -3.68 4.16 0.49
C ALA A 60 -3.86 5.68 0.58
N ASN A 61 -4.56 6.25 -0.39
CA ASN A 61 -4.77 7.69 -0.51
C ASN A 61 -6.21 7.95 -0.96
N ASP A 62 -6.79 9.08 -0.54
CA ASP A 62 -8.15 9.48 -0.94
C ASP A 62 -8.17 10.22 -2.29
N LEU A 63 -7.01 10.70 -2.76
CA LEU A 63 -6.88 11.52 -3.97
C LEU A 63 -6.31 10.76 -5.17
N ALA A 64 -5.78 9.55 -4.94
CA ALA A 64 -5.12 8.75 -5.95
C ALA A 64 -5.35 7.26 -5.70
N PRO A 65 -5.27 6.43 -6.75
CA PRO A 65 -5.34 4.97 -6.63
C PRO A 65 -4.42 4.42 -5.56
N ALA A 66 -4.89 3.40 -4.83
CA ALA A 66 -4.07 2.74 -3.81
C ALA A 66 -2.87 2.05 -4.46
N LYS A 67 -1.69 2.25 -3.88
CA LYS A 67 -0.43 1.70 -4.38
C LYS A 67 0.00 0.54 -3.50
N VAL A 68 0.18 -0.63 -4.11
CA VAL A 68 0.82 -1.77 -3.45
C VAL A 68 2.32 -1.53 -3.43
N LEU A 69 2.90 -1.41 -2.23
CA LEU A 69 4.33 -1.21 -2.04
C LEU A 69 5.08 -2.55 -2.02
N GLY A 70 4.47 -3.60 -1.49
CA GLY A 70 5.03 -4.95 -1.47
C GLY A 70 4.06 -5.98 -0.90
N THR A 71 4.28 -7.25 -1.22
CA THR A 71 3.41 -8.35 -0.81
C THR A 71 4.20 -9.60 -0.46
N SER A 72 3.60 -10.52 0.31
CA SER A 72 4.02 -11.92 0.31
C SER A 72 3.71 -12.58 -1.04
N GLU A 73 4.32 -13.73 -1.28
CA GLU A 73 4.21 -14.43 -2.58
C GLU A 73 2.79 -14.88 -2.92
N GLY A 74 1.98 -15.22 -1.91
CA GLY A 74 0.61 -15.71 -2.11
C GLY A 74 -0.40 -14.64 -2.50
N VAL A 75 -0.06 -13.35 -2.46
CA VAL A 75 -1.00 -12.25 -2.70
C VAL A 75 -1.12 -11.90 -4.19
N ASN A 76 -2.36 -11.69 -4.64
CA ASN A 76 -2.65 -11.07 -5.92
C ASN A 76 -2.69 -9.53 -5.78
N SER A 77 -1.55 -8.89 -6.03
CA SER A 77 -1.37 -7.44 -5.86
C SER A 77 -2.38 -6.60 -6.64
N ASP A 78 -2.72 -6.99 -7.87
CA ASP A 78 -3.60 -6.19 -8.73
C ASP A 78 -5.04 -6.18 -8.20
N VAL A 79 -5.50 -7.30 -7.66
CA VAL A 79 -6.83 -7.39 -7.04
C VAL A 79 -6.85 -6.65 -5.71
N VAL A 80 -5.79 -6.76 -4.91
CA VAL A 80 -5.67 -6.02 -3.64
C VAL A 80 -5.68 -4.51 -3.88
N ALA A 81 -4.89 -4.00 -4.84
CA ALA A 81 -4.86 -2.58 -5.18
C ALA A 81 -6.26 -2.08 -5.54
N ARG A 82 -6.96 -2.80 -6.43
CA ARG A 82 -8.32 -2.45 -6.85
C ARG A 82 -9.35 -2.53 -5.72
N ALA A 83 -9.17 -3.45 -4.78
CA ALA A 83 -10.08 -3.60 -3.64
C ALA A 83 -9.95 -2.45 -2.62
N LEU A 84 -8.80 -1.75 -2.62
CA LEU A 84 -8.50 -0.68 -1.67
C LEU A 84 -8.39 0.70 -2.35
N ASP A 85 -8.75 0.80 -3.63
CA ASP A 85 -8.49 1.98 -4.47
C ASP A 85 -9.11 3.28 -3.92
N GLU A 86 -10.28 3.17 -3.32
CA GLU A 86 -11.02 4.29 -2.71
C GLU A 86 -10.73 4.45 -1.20
N ASN A 87 -9.69 3.78 -0.68
CA ASN A 87 -9.35 3.76 0.75
C ASN A 87 -10.58 3.49 1.67
N PRO A 88 -11.34 2.40 1.45
CA PRO A 88 -12.65 2.21 2.06
C PRO A 88 -12.62 2.05 3.59
N ALA A 89 -11.45 1.77 4.17
CA ALA A 89 -11.28 1.63 5.61
C ALA A 89 -11.06 2.98 6.32
N GLY A 90 -10.56 4.01 5.60
CA GLY A 90 -10.16 5.29 6.16
C GLY A 90 -8.92 5.17 7.06
N ASN A 91 -7.86 5.91 6.73
CA ASN A 91 -6.61 5.89 7.48
C ASN A 91 -6.37 7.15 8.34
N SER A 92 -7.34 8.09 8.35
CA SER A 92 -7.27 9.36 9.09
C SER A 92 -7.79 9.18 10.52
N ASP A 93 -8.90 9.82 10.89
CA ASP A 93 -9.47 9.79 12.24
C ASP A 93 -10.02 8.40 12.62
N GLU A 94 -10.27 7.54 11.63
CA GLU A 94 -10.71 6.16 11.82
C GLU A 94 -9.59 5.28 12.40
N GLN A 95 -8.32 5.69 12.25
CA GLN A 95 -7.15 4.98 12.77
C GLN A 95 -7.11 3.50 12.39
N THR A 96 -7.29 3.16 11.11
CA THR A 96 -7.31 1.76 10.62
C THR A 96 -6.03 1.36 9.85
N PRO A 97 -4.83 1.34 10.48
CA PRO A 97 -3.59 0.99 9.78
C PRO A 97 -3.50 -0.50 9.40
N ILE A 98 -4.44 -1.34 9.85
CA ILE A 98 -4.49 -2.77 9.57
C ILE A 98 -5.90 -3.12 9.10
N VAL A 99 -6.00 -3.69 7.90
CA VAL A 99 -7.26 -4.10 7.27
C VAL A 99 -7.20 -5.60 6.97
N VAL A 100 -8.27 -6.32 7.31
CA VAL A 100 -8.45 -7.74 6.96
C VAL A 100 -9.55 -7.85 5.90
N PRO A 101 -9.21 -7.89 4.60
CA PRO A 101 -10.20 -8.02 3.55
C PRO A 101 -10.81 -9.43 3.57
N LYS A 102 -12.14 -9.50 3.40
CA LYS A 102 -12.89 -10.76 3.38
C LYS A 102 -13.57 -10.97 2.05
N TRP A 103 -13.17 -12.02 1.33
CA TRP A 103 -13.90 -12.51 0.17
C TRP A 103 -15.24 -13.13 0.59
N ARG A 104 -16.32 -12.75 -0.11
CA ARG A 104 -17.69 -13.21 0.17
C ARG A 104 -18.33 -14.01 -0.98
N GLY A 105 -17.61 -14.23 -2.07
CA GLY A 105 -18.11 -15.03 -3.20
C GLY A 105 -17.83 -16.52 -3.03
N GLU A 106 -18.16 -17.28 -4.08
CA GLU A 106 -17.89 -18.72 -4.16
C GLU A 106 -16.56 -18.98 -4.89
N GLY A 107 -15.93 -20.12 -4.63
CA GLY A 107 -14.67 -20.53 -5.26
C GLY A 107 -13.42 -19.93 -4.62
N ASN A 108 -12.35 -19.82 -5.42
CA ASN A 108 -11.04 -19.35 -4.94
C ASN A 108 -11.08 -17.87 -4.55
N ASN A 109 -10.33 -17.51 -3.50
CA ASN A 109 -10.21 -16.13 -3.06
C ASN A 109 -9.36 -15.33 -4.06
N PRO A 110 -9.92 -14.33 -4.78
CA PRO A 110 -9.19 -13.60 -5.83
C PRO A 110 -8.09 -12.69 -5.28
N LEU A 111 -8.08 -12.44 -3.95
CA LEU A 111 -7.00 -11.71 -3.28
C LEU A 111 -5.71 -12.54 -3.18
N LEU A 112 -5.82 -13.85 -3.38
CA LEU A 112 -4.71 -14.79 -3.37
C LEU A 112 -4.41 -15.27 -4.79
N ARG A 113 -3.15 -15.65 -5.05
CA ARG A 113 -2.75 -16.32 -6.29
C ARG A 113 -3.32 -17.74 -6.31
N ASN A 114 -3.74 -18.19 -7.49
CA ASN A 114 -4.31 -19.54 -7.69
C ASN A 114 -3.23 -20.60 -8.01
N ASP A 115 -2.03 -20.11 -8.19
CA ASP A 115 -0.83 -20.77 -8.64
C ASP A 115 0.11 -20.59 -7.44
N GLY A 116 0.53 -21.70 -6.83
CA GLY A 116 1.36 -21.71 -5.63
C GLY A 116 2.66 -20.90 -5.78
N PRO A 117 3.45 -20.74 -4.71
CA PRO A 117 4.64 -19.88 -4.74
C PRO A 117 5.54 -20.21 -5.93
N ALA A 118 6.04 -19.16 -6.58
CA ALA A 118 6.86 -19.23 -7.79
C ALA A 118 8.23 -19.87 -7.53
#